data_AF-A0A3D0VZW0-F1
#
_entry.id   AF-A0A3D0VZW0-F1
#
_cell.length_a   1.000
_cell.length_b   1.000
_cell.length_c   1.000
_cell.angle_alpha   90.00
_cell.angle_beta   90.00
_cell.angle_gamma   90.00
#
_symmetry.space_group_name_H-M   'P 1'
#
loop_
_entity.id
_entity.type
_entity.pdbx_description
1 polymer ?
#
loop_
_entity_poly.entity_id
_entity_poly.type
_entity_poly.pdbx_seq_one_letter_code
_entity_poly.pdbx_strand_id
1 'polypeptide(L)'
;MKYGFLFGAGAEVGYGLPSGGKFALDIFRHDVSESKKAFKEMRDNVDYTTRYASYWLPDGFRDKNISSFGKTVFQNIIKDTVEHNRENIIKRINNFDEVAKSEVSAMKRDNIDIDALLEKLIGRELDNVHMGQTISFIDEFKQGNDLFDSSYFSALLMVYKDKTIITGEQRIEFGKILLSIIQLHVGALSESLSRRINDGLFAKKDDEIDIFDDIGEIIQLNYSSSGLSGMEYLLDQREADISTDAGKCLRFAQKIIEAIYAVVLDYKTLIDANWHYLYSPSTDWAKFCKICIFLLNVRDYITKIAAGAKPEDKYGYYHVLKESIDEKKFEVSAVATTNYNRFISDILRTDVAFLNGSTEIWYDPYLNRIGTNSELTTSEKHILVPLMFTQSGTKPMTSIEMSMKYVDTYTQWKNSDRVIIVGFGFGTDDEHINGILRTLIDVDNKEITVVTLEKHQSDAAIAKDIARKLKVTNVSNISIIQVDANGENIQDKKIWTDSLCG
;
A
#
# COMPACT_ATOMS: atom_id res chain seq x y z
N MET A 1 19.73 -29.53 -5.53
CA MET A 1 18.83 -29.07 -4.45
C MET A 1 17.50 -28.64 -5.06
N LYS A 2 16.42 -28.75 -4.31
CA LYS A 2 15.05 -28.42 -4.70
C LYS A 2 14.55 -27.25 -3.86
N TYR A 3 14.13 -26.16 -4.49
CA TYR A 3 13.77 -24.92 -3.81
C TYR A 3 12.32 -24.52 -4.05
N GLY A 4 11.65 -24.09 -2.98
CA GLY A 4 10.39 -23.34 -3.07
C GLY A 4 10.66 -21.85 -3.15
N PHE A 5 9.80 -21.09 -3.82
CA PHE A 5 9.98 -19.63 -3.98
C PHE A 5 8.73 -18.85 -3.54
N LEU A 6 8.93 -17.73 -2.86
CA LEU A 6 7.93 -16.73 -2.54
C LEU A 6 8.38 -15.35 -3.01
N PHE A 7 7.58 -14.69 -3.86
CA PHE A 7 7.84 -13.36 -4.36
C PHE A 7 6.86 -12.32 -3.80
N GLY A 8 7.40 -11.19 -3.34
CA GLY A 8 6.64 -10.02 -2.90
C GLY A 8 6.80 -8.80 -3.81
N ALA A 9 6.14 -7.71 -3.45
CA ALA A 9 6.12 -6.48 -4.26
C ALA A 9 7.51 -5.89 -4.50
N GLY A 10 8.46 -6.11 -3.58
CA GLY A 10 9.84 -5.68 -3.74
C GLY A 10 10.55 -6.30 -4.95
N ALA A 11 10.12 -7.48 -5.39
CA ALA A 11 10.67 -8.13 -6.58
C ALA A 11 10.26 -7.43 -7.90
N GLU A 12 9.20 -6.60 -7.87
CA GLU A 12 8.64 -5.98 -9.06
C GLU A 12 9.02 -4.52 -9.25
N VAL A 13 9.76 -3.93 -8.30
CA VAL A 13 10.22 -2.53 -8.38
C VAL A 13 11.07 -2.31 -9.64
N GLY A 14 11.95 -3.27 -9.98
CA GLY A 14 12.77 -3.22 -11.21
C GLY A 14 11.94 -3.25 -12.51
N TYR A 15 10.69 -3.71 -12.45
CA TYR A 15 9.76 -3.71 -13.58
C TYR A 15 8.98 -2.39 -13.71
N GLY A 16 9.24 -1.40 -12.84
CA GLY A 16 8.63 -0.08 -12.89
C GLY A 16 7.21 -0.03 -12.33
N LEU A 17 6.80 -1.02 -11.54
CA LEU A 17 5.52 -1.00 -10.83
C LEU A 17 5.62 -0.10 -9.58
N PRO A 18 4.55 0.64 -9.22
CA PRO A 18 4.56 1.56 -8.09
C PRO A 18 4.63 0.84 -6.74
N SER A 19 5.24 1.49 -5.75
CA SER A 19 5.15 1.07 -4.34
C SER A 19 3.74 1.23 -3.77
N GLY A 20 3.38 0.46 -2.74
CA GLY A 20 2.01 0.36 -2.21
C GLY A 20 1.29 1.68 -1.86
N GLY A 21 1.99 2.69 -1.35
CA GLY A 21 1.38 3.98 -1.01
C GLY A 21 0.98 4.83 -2.23
N LYS A 22 1.86 4.89 -3.24
CA LYS A 22 1.58 5.56 -4.51
C LYS A 22 0.48 4.84 -5.29
N PHE A 23 0.50 3.51 -5.23
CA PHE A 23 -0.52 2.65 -5.81
C PHE A 23 -1.93 2.97 -5.27
N ALA A 24 -2.08 3.21 -3.96
CA ALA A 24 -3.36 3.58 -3.36
C ALA A 24 -3.90 4.92 -3.92
N LEU A 25 -3.06 5.95 -3.98
CA LEU A 25 -3.44 7.25 -4.51
C LEU A 25 -3.87 7.17 -5.98
N ASP A 26 -3.11 6.44 -6.77
CA ASP A 26 -3.37 6.30 -8.19
C ASP A 26 -4.69 5.55 -8.47
N ILE A 27 -5.03 4.51 -7.68
CA ILE A 27 -6.35 3.85 -7.77
C ILE A 27 -7.49 4.85 -7.57
N PHE A 28 -7.33 5.78 -6.62
CA PHE A 28 -8.36 6.77 -6.32
C PHE A 28 -8.48 7.86 -7.38
N ARG A 29 -7.39 8.15 -8.11
CA ARG A 29 -7.37 9.04 -9.28
C ARG A 29 -7.84 8.34 -10.56
N HIS A 30 -7.81 7.01 -10.60
CA HIS A 30 -8.11 6.22 -11.80
C HIS A 30 -9.59 6.32 -12.21
N ASP A 31 -9.82 6.57 -13.50
CA ASP A 31 -11.18 6.74 -14.04
C ASP A 31 -12.03 5.48 -13.88
N VAL A 32 -13.20 5.65 -13.26
CA VAL A 32 -14.12 4.57 -12.91
C VAL A 32 -15.10 4.21 -14.02
N SER A 33 -15.06 4.88 -15.17
CA SER A 33 -16.08 4.77 -16.21
C SER A 33 -16.12 3.38 -16.84
N GLU A 34 -14.97 2.82 -17.17
CA GLU A 34 -14.84 1.45 -17.71
C GLU A 34 -15.29 0.40 -16.67
N SER A 35 -14.86 0.54 -15.42
CA SER A 35 -15.25 -0.33 -14.31
C SER A 35 -16.76 -0.32 -14.04
N LYS A 36 -17.40 0.84 -14.14
CA LYS A 36 -18.87 0.98 -14.06
C LYS A 36 -19.57 0.29 -15.24
N LYS A 37 -19.01 0.40 -16.44
CA LYS A 37 -19.55 -0.25 -17.64
C LYS A 37 -19.48 -1.77 -17.51
N ALA A 38 -18.32 -2.31 -17.10
CA ALA A 38 -18.15 -3.75 -16.85
C ALA A 38 -19.13 -4.28 -15.79
N PHE A 39 -19.35 -3.53 -14.69
CA PHE A 39 -20.36 -3.90 -13.70
C PHE A 39 -21.79 -3.92 -14.26
N LYS A 40 -22.17 -2.90 -15.06
CA LYS A 40 -23.47 -2.86 -15.73
C LYS A 40 -23.68 -4.05 -16.65
N GLU A 41 -22.67 -4.39 -17.45
CA GLU A 41 -22.72 -5.55 -18.34
C GLU A 41 -22.90 -6.86 -17.56
N MET A 42 -22.19 -7.05 -16.44
CA MET A 42 -22.38 -8.23 -15.58
C MET A 42 -23.80 -8.29 -15.01
N ARG A 43 -24.31 -7.17 -14.49
CA ARG A 43 -25.67 -7.05 -13.96
C ARG A 43 -26.72 -7.37 -15.03
N ASP A 44 -26.59 -6.82 -16.22
CA ASP A 44 -27.59 -6.96 -17.29
C ASP A 44 -27.60 -8.38 -17.88
N ASN A 45 -26.49 -9.10 -17.74
CA ASN A 45 -26.35 -10.50 -18.12
C ASN A 45 -26.98 -11.49 -17.12
N VAL A 46 -27.39 -11.05 -15.92
CA VAL A 46 -28.05 -11.92 -14.93
C VAL A 46 -29.44 -12.34 -15.43
N ASP A 47 -29.74 -13.64 -15.41
CA ASP A 47 -31.07 -14.18 -15.73
C ASP A 47 -32.06 -13.91 -14.58
N TYR A 48 -33.15 -13.21 -14.91
CA TYR A 48 -34.18 -12.75 -13.97
C TYR A 48 -35.04 -13.88 -13.39
N THR A 49 -35.04 -15.06 -14.01
CA THR A 49 -35.87 -16.20 -13.59
C THR A 49 -35.20 -17.08 -12.54
N THR A 50 -33.98 -16.73 -12.15
CA THR A 50 -33.15 -17.53 -11.25
C THR A 50 -33.41 -17.25 -9.79
N ARG A 51 -32.99 -18.19 -8.92
CA ARG A 51 -33.01 -18.00 -7.47
C ARG A 51 -32.04 -16.91 -7.03
N TYR A 52 -30.89 -16.82 -7.69
CA TYR A 52 -29.93 -15.73 -7.48
C TYR A 52 -30.60 -14.37 -7.71
N ALA A 53 -31.22 -14.16 -8.88
CA ALA A 53 -31.88 -12.89 -9.16
C ALA A 53 -33.06 -12.60 -8.24
N SER A 54 -33.84 -13.62 -7.86
CA SER A 54 -35.10 -13.45 -7.12
C SER A 54 -34.91 -13.30 -5.60
N TYR A 55 -33.84 -13.84 -5.02
CA TYR A 55 -33.67 -13.89 -3.56
C TYR A 55 -32.37 -13.28 -3.06
N TRP A 56 -31.33 -13.23 -3.89
CA TRP A 56 -30.04 -12.66 -3.52
C TRP A 56 -29.95 -11.19 -3.91
N LEU A 57 -30.36 -10.87 -5.13
CA LEU A 57 -30.40 -9.50 -5.64
C LEU A 57 -31.67 -8.76 -5.17
N PRO A 58 -31.65 -7.41 -5.11
CA PRO A 58 -32.83 -6.64 -4.74
C PRO A 58 -33.87 -6.59 -5.88
N ASP A 59 -35.13 -6.39 -5.52
CA ASP A 59 -36.21 -6.19 -6.49
C ASP A 59 -35.90 -5.04 -7.46
N GLY A 60 -36.05 -5.29 -8.76
CA GLY A 60 -35.78 -4.29 -9.80
C GLY A 60 -34.30 -3.91 -9.94
N PHE A 61 -33.35 -4.76 -9.56
CA PHE A 61 -31.91 -4.44 -9.57
C PHE A 61 -31.38 -3.88 -10.91
N ARG A 62 -31.98 -4.23 -12.06
CA ARG A 62 -31.62 -3.70 -13.38
C ARG A 62 -31.89 -2.20 -13.55
N ASP A 63 -32.93 -1.68 -12.90
CA ASP A 63 -33.30 -0.27 -12.97
C ASP A 63 -32.73 0.53 -11.78
N LYS A 64 -32.23 -0.16 -10.74
CA LYS A 64 -31.59 0.50 -9.61
C LYS A 64 -30.30 1.21 -10.04
N ASN A 65 -30.11 2.40 -9.45
CA ASN A 65 -28.89 3.17 -9.61
C ASN A 65 -27.66 2.39 -9.13
N ILE A 66 -26.57 2.58 -9.87
CA ILE A 66 -25.26 2.02 -9.55
C ILE A 66 -24.35 3.17 -9.11
N SER A 67 -23.79 3.06 -7.91
CA SER A 67 -22.88 4.06 -7.34
C SER A 67 -21.46 3.51 -7.20
N SER A 68 -20.46 4.34 -7.49
CA SER A 68 -19.06 4.11 -7.10
C SER A 68 -18.75 4.88 -5.81
N PHE A 69 -17.61 4.59 -5.18
CA PHE A 69 -17.10 5.46 -4.13
C PHE A 69 -16.90 6.87 -4.68
N GLY A 70 -17.17 7.86 -3.83
CA GLY A 70 -17.03 9.28 -4.13
C GLY A 70 -16.23 9.96 -3.02
N LYS A 71 -16.13 11.30 -3.07
CA LYS A 71 -15.22 12.05 -2.20
C LYS A 71 -15.43 11.83 -0.69
N THR A 72 -16.65 11.53 -0.25
CA THR A 72 -16.97 11.31 1.17
C THR A 72 -16.36 10.03 1.75
N VAL A 73 -16.01 9.05 0.92
CA VAL A 73 -15.40 7.78 1.38
C VAL A 73 -13.96 7.99 1.81
N PHE A 74 -13.29 9.01 1.25
CA PHE A 74 -11.96 9.43 1.66
C PHE A 74 -11.91 9.94 3.08
N GLN A 75 -13.00 10.50 3.60
CA GLN A 75 -13.07 10.91 5.00
C GLN A 75 -12.87 9.71 5.94
N ASN A 76 -13.51 8.58 5.61
CA ASN A 76 -13.36 7.36 6.41
C ASN A 76 -11.94 6.78 6.27
N ILE A 77 -11.37 6.75 5.06
CA ILE A 77 -10.00 6.28 4.86
C ILE A 77 -9.00 7.14 5.63
N ILE A 78 -9.10 8.48 5.54
CA ILE A 78 -8.22 9.39 6.26
C ILE A 78 -8.41 9.24 7.77
N LYS A 79 -9.66 9.14 8.25
CA LYS A 79 -9.95 8.89 9.66
C LYS A 79 -9.25 7.61 10.12
N ASP A 80 -9.53 6.49 9.47
CA ASP A 80 -9.00 5.20 9.87
C ASP A 80 -7.47 5.20 9.80
N THR A 81 -6.88 5.78 8.75
CA THR A 81 -5.42 5.83 8.68
C THR A 81 -4.81 6.78 9.72
N VAL A 82 -5.42 7.92 10.02
CA VAL A 82 -4.93 8.77 11.11
C VAL A 82 -5.03 8.03 12.44
N GLU A 83 -6.13 7.32 12.70
CA GLU A 83 -6.31 6.50 13.92
C GLU A 83 -5.24 5.41 14.08
N HIS A 84 -4.92 4.70 13.00
CA HIS A 84 -4.01 3.54 13.04
C HIS A 84 -2.53 3.90 12.80
N ASN A 85 -2.23 4.87 11.93
CA ASN A 85 -0.88 5.22 11.49
C ASN A 85 -0.38 6.58 12.01
N ARG A 86 -1.04 7.22 12.99
CA ARG A 86 -0.64 8.54 13.57
C ARG A 86 0.85 8.67 13.88
N GLU A 87 1.46 7.67 14.51
CA GLU A 87 2.87 7.74 14.91
C GLU A 87 3.80 7.82 13.69
N ASN A 88 3.47 7.06 12.64
CA ASN A 88 4.20 7.11 11.38
C ASN A 88 4.00 8.45 10.67
N ILE A 89 2.78 9.01 10.71
CA ILE A 89 2.49 10.34 10.15
C ILE A 89 3.33 11.42 10.87
N ILE A 90 3.29 11.45 12.21
CA ILE A 90 4.06 12.42 13.01
C ILE A 90 5.55 12.29 12.70
N LYS A 91 6.09 11.07 12.75
CA LYS A 91 7.50 10.81 12.46
C LYS A 91 7.89 11.26 11.04
N ARG A 92 7.06 10.94 10.04
CA ARG A 92 7.31 11.28 8.63
C ARG A 92 7.33 12.79 8.41
N ILE A 93 6.41 13.52 9.03
CA ILE A 93 6.33 14.98 8.91
C ILE A 93 7.42 15.67 9.73
N ASN A 94 7.80 15.15 10.90
CA ASN A 94 8.97 15.66 11.65
C ASN A 94 10.27 15.44 10.87
N ASN A 95 10.41 14.32 10.17
CA ASN A 95 11.52 14.04 9.26
C ASN A 95 11.30 14.65 7.86
N PHE A 96 10.71 15.85 7.78
CA PHE A 96 10.32 16.47 6.50
C PHE A 96 11.49 16.56 5.50
N ASP A 97 12.70 16.87 5.98
CA ASP A 97 13.88 17.03 5.13
C ASP A 97 14.28 15.71 4.43
N GLU A 98 14.05 14.54 5.04
CA GLU A 98 14.30 13.24 4.37
C GLU A 98 13.33 13.03 3.20
N VAL A 99 12.07 13.42 3.39
CA VAL A 99 11.04 13.38 2.33
C VAL A 99 11.42 14.33 1.21
N ALA A 100 11.76 15.58 1.55
CA ALA A 100 12.13 16.62 0.61
C ALA A 100 13.38 16.22 -0.21
N LYS A 101 14.44 15.73 0.42
CA LYS A 101 15.68 15.28 -0.26
C LYS A 101 15.44 14.16 -1.27
N SER A 102 14.50 13.26 -0.97
CA SER A 102 14.09 12.21 -1.91
C SER A 102 13.47 12.80 -3.18
N GLU A 103 12.61 13.81 -3.03
CA GLU A 103 11.97 14.52 -4.15
C GLU A 103 12.93 15.46 -4.89
N VAL A 104 13.87 16.12 -4.19
CA VAL A 104 14.96 16.89 -4.82
C VAL A 104 15.77 15.98 -5.73
N SER A 105 16.14 14.78 -5.26
CA SER A 105 16.88 13.80 -6.05
C SER A 105 16.08 13.32 -7.28
N ALA A 106 14.76 13.22 -7.17
CA ALA A 106 13.89 12.89 -8.29
C ALA A 106 13.82 14.03 -9.32
N MET A 107 13.61 15.27 -8.87
CA MET A 107 13.53 16.45 -9.76
C MET A 107 14.86 16.79 -10.42
N LYS A 108 15.99 16.46 -9.78
CA LYS A 108 17.31 16.60 -10.37
C LYS A 108 17.49 15.73 -11.62
N ARG A 109 16.85 14.55 -11.68
CA ARG A 109 16.81 13.71 -12.90
C ARG A 109 16.02 14.36 -14.03
N ASP A 110 15.05 15.20 -13.67
CA ASP A 110 14.28 16.03 -14.61
C ASP A 110 15.00 17.36 -14.92
N ASN A 111 16.29 17.47 -14.58
CA ASN A 111 17.16 18.64 -14.79
C ASN A 111 16.68 19.90 -14.06
N ILE A 112 16.02 19.74 -12.91
CA ILE A 112 15.58 20.83 -12.02
C ILE A 112 16.37 20.76 -10.70
N ASP A 113 17.21 21.76 -10.46
CA ASP A 113 17.93 21.92 -9.19
C ASP A 113 17.08 22.73 -8.20
N ILE A 114 16.42 22.03 -7.27
CA ILE A 114 15.54 22.65 -6.28
C ILE A 114 16.30 23.39 -5.20
N ASP A 115 17.47 22.89 -4.80
CA ASP A 115 18.26 23.52 -3.74
C ASP A 115 18.71 24.91 -4.19
N ALA A 116 19.36 24.98 -5.36
CA ALA A 116 19.80 26.24 -5.95
C ALA A 116 18.62 27.19 -6.25
N LEU A 117 17.47 26.65 -6.65
CA LEU A 117 16.26 27.44 -6.88
C LEU A 117 15.77 28.08 -5.58
N LEU A 118 15.62 27.30 -4.51
CA LEU A 118 15.14 27.83 -3.23
C LEU A 118 16.09 28.86 -2.67
N GLU A 119 17.41 28.58 -2.66
CA GLU A 119 18.45 29.51 -2.19
C GLU A 119 18.43 30.84 -2.96
N LYS A 120 18.27 30.79 -4.29
CA LYS A 120 18.10 31.98 -5.13
C LYS A 120 16.86 32.79 -4.73
N LEU A 121 15.73 32.13 -4.48
CA LEU A 121 14.47 32.79 -4.17
C LEU A 121 14.45 33.41 -2.77
N ILE A 122 15.05 32.75 -1.79
CA ILE A 122 15.10 33.21 -0.39
C ILE A 122 16.30 34.11 -0.07
N GLY A 123 17.31 34.11 -0.95
CA GLY A 123 18.54 34.91 -0.82
C GLY A 123 19.49 34.45 0.28
N ARG A 124 19.45 33.17 0.68
CA ARG A 124 20.35 32.56 1.68
C ARG A 124 20.45 31.05 1.47
N GLU A 125 21.49 30.43 2.03
CA GLU A 125 21.69 28.98 2.00
C GLU A 125 20.59 28.22 2.76
N LEU A 126 20.17 27.07 2.25
CA LEU A 126 19.08 26.28 2.83
C LEU A 126 19.40 25.76 4.24
N ASP A 127 20.66 25.40 4.50
CA ASP A 127 21.12 24.95 5.82
C ASP A 127 21.06 26.05 6.89
N ASN A 128 20.80 27.30 6.50
CA ASN A 128 20.64 28.44 7.40
C ASN A 128 19.19 28.98 7.41
N VAL A 129 18.22 28.11 7.18
CA VAL A 129 16.79 28.45 7.10
C VAL A 129 16.01 27.57 8.07
N HIS A 130 15.69 28.12 9.25
CA HIS A 130 14.86 27.44 10.25
C HIS A 130 13.85 28.41 10.85
N MET A 131 12.61 27.95 11.06
CA MET A 131 11.51 28.76 11.58
C MET A 131 11.04 28.38 12.98
N GLY A 132 11.66 27.40 13.66
CA GLY A 132 11.22 26.92 14.98
C GLY A 132 11.26 27.96 16.11
N GLN A 133 12.06 29.02 15.98
CA GLN A 133 12.03 30.17 16.90
C GLN A 133 10.90 31.17 16.60
N THR A 134 10.30 31.09 15.42
CA THR A 134 9.21 31.97 14.97
C THR A 134 7.85 31.30 15.09
N ILE A 135 7.81 29.97 14.91
CA ILE A 135 6.60 29.16 14.88
C ILE A 135 6.82 27.93 15.76
N SER A 136 5.90 27.70 16.70
CA SER A 136 5.84 26.49 17.49
C SER A 136 4.39 26.13 17.79
N PHE A 137 4.13 24.84 17.97
CA PHE A 137 2.91 24.35 18.56
C PHE A 137 2.87 24.60 20.07
N ILE A 138 1.67 24.56 20.63
CA ILE A 138 1.44 24.54 22.09
C ILE A 138 2.04 23.28 22.73
N ASP A 139 2.20 23.29 24.06
CA ASP A 139 2.90 22.24 24.80
C ASP A 139 2.36 20.83 24.56
N GLU A 140 1.04 20.68 24.40
CA GLU A 140 0.37 19.42 24.12
C GLU A 140 0.79 18.81 22.77
N PHE A 141 1.19 19.66 21.83
CA PHE A 141 1.60 19.32 20.47
C PHE A 141 3.09 19.57 20.21
N LYS A 142 3.88 19.82 21.26
CA LYS A 142 5.32 20.12 21.16
C LYS A 142 6.12 19.10 20.36
N GLN A 143 5.68 17.84 20.36
CA GLN A 143 6.34 16.77 19.59
C GLN A 143 6.33 17.01 18.08
N GLY A 144 5.45 17.88 17.56
CA GLY A 144 5.41 18.24 16.14
C GLY A 144 6.32 19.41 15.75
N ASN A 145 7.05 20.01 16.69
CA ASN A 145 7.83 21.22 16.44
C ASN A 145 9.01 21.01 15.48
N ASP A 146 9.52 19.77 15.36
CA ASP A 146 10.62 19.43 14.46
C ASP A 146 10.31 19.82 12.99
N LEU A 147 9.02 19.86 12.60
CA LEU A 147 8.59 20.35 11.30
C LEU A 147 9.03 21.80 11.03
N PHE A 148 9.04 22.67 12.06
CA PHE A 148 9.44 24.07 11.92
C PHE A 148 10.96 24.26 11.99
N ASP A 149 11.68 23.24 12.44
CA ASP A 149 13.14 23.17 12.40
C ASP A 149 13.66 22.55 11.10
N SER A 150 12.79 21.98 10.25
CA SER A 150 13.16 21.52 8.91
C SER A 150 13.60 22.67 8.00
N SER A 151 14.73 22.47 7.29
CA SER A 151 15.24 23.42 6.30
C SER A 151 14.28 23.62 5.14
N TYR A 152 13.77 22.52 4.56
CA TYR A 152 12.90 22.60 3.40
C TYR A 152 11.52 23.17 3.74
N PHE A 153 10.90 22.75 4.84
CA PHE A 153 9.58 23.27 5.20
C PHE A 153 9.65 24.77 5.53
N SER A 154 10.69 25.18 6.26
CA SER A 154 10.98 26.58 6.56
C SER A 154 11.19 27.41 5.28
N ALA A 155 11.95 26.89 4.31
CA ALA A 155 12.16 27.55 3.03
C ALA A 155 10.86 27.71 2.24
N LEU A 156 10.01 26.67 2.20
CA LEU A 156 8.69 26.76 1.55
C LEU A 156 7.79 27.80 2.24
N LEU A 157 7.79 27.87 3.57
CA LEU A 157 7.05 28.91 4.30
C LEU A 157 7.56 30.31 3.99
N MET A 158 8.88 30.50 3.86
CA MET A 158 9.47 31.78 3.45
C MET A 158 9.06 32.17 2.03
N VAL A 159 9.09 31.23 1.09
CA VAL A 159 8.61 31.43 -0.29
C VAL A 159 7.13 31.84 -0.30
N TYR A 160 6.29 31.20 0.51
CA TYR A 160 4.87 31.57 0.63
C TYR A 160 4.65 32.95 1.27
N LYS A 161 5.49 33.30 2.25
CA LYS A 161 5.44 34.58 2.97
C LYS A 161 5.73 35.75 2.05
N ASP A 162 6.69 35.60 1.12
CA ASP A 162 6.99 36.62 0.12
C ASP A 162 5.99 36.60 -1.04
N LYS A 163 5.09 37.59 -1.03
CA LYS A 163 4.05 37.74 -2.06
C LYS A 163 4.59 38.08 -3.45
N THR A 164 5.89 38.38 -3.58
CA THR A 164 6.51 38.67 -4.88
C THR A 164 7.04 37.42 -5.58
N ILE A 165 7.31 36.34 -4.84
CA ILE A 165 7.89 35.10 -5.39
C ILE A 165 6.84 34.23 -6.06
N ILE A 166 5.73 33.93 -5.36
CA ILE A 166 4.59 33.20 -5.89
C ILE A 166 3.35 34.08 -5.78
N THR A 167 2.63 34.27 -6.89
CA THR A 167 1.48 35.18 -6.99
C THR A 167 0.22 34.48 -7.50
N GLY A 168 -0.92 35.16 -7.44
CA GLY A 168 -2.17 34.71 -8.06
C GLY A 168 -2.65 33.33 -7.61
N GLU A 169 -3.13 32.54 -8.57
CA GLU A 169 -3.64 31.18 -8.33
C GLU A 169 -2.57 30.23 -7.78
N GLN A 170 -1.33 30.32 -8.27
CA GLN A 170 -0.22 29.48 -7.80
C GLN A 170 0.03 29.68 -6.31
N ARG A 171 -0.09 30.92 -5.80
CA ARG A 171 0.10 31.21 -4.37
C ARG A 171 -1.02 30.60 -3.52
N ILE A 172 -2.25 30.63 -4.03
CA ILE A 172 -3.40 30.03 -3.35
C ILE A 172 -3.21 28.52 -3.28
N GLU A 173 -2.81 27.90 -4.38
CA GLU A 173 -2.52 26.47 -4.45
C GLU A 173 -1.38 26.06 -3.51
N PHE A 174 -0.26 26.79 -3.57
CA PHE A 174 0.89 26.56 -2.70
C PHE A 174 0.52 26.65 -1.22
N GLY A 175 -0.27 27.66 -0.84
CA GLY A 175 -0.78 27.80 0.52
C GLY A 175 -1.69 26.65 0.95
N LYS A 176 -2.54 26.13 0.05
CA LYS A 176 -3.37 24.94 0.34
C LYS A 176 -2.52 23.71 0.62
N ILE A 177 -1.41 23.51 -0.10
CA ILE A 177 -0.48 22.40 0.12
C ILE A 177 0.14 22.49 1.51
N LEU A 178 0.74 23.63 1.86
CA LEU A 178 1.38 23.83 3.16
C LEU A 178 0.39 23.68 4.32
N LEU A 179 -0.81 24.24 4.16
CA LEU A 179 -1.87 24.11 5.15
C LEU A 179 -2.31 22.65 5.32
N SER A 180 -2.42 21.89 4.23
CA SER A 180 -2.82 20.48 4.28
C SER A 180 -1.82 19.61 5.03
N ILE A 181 -0.51 19.87 4.85
CA ILE A 181 0.55 19.18 5.61
C ILE A 181 0.42 19.46 7.10
N ILE A 182 0.21 20.73 7.48
CA ILE A 182 -0.01 21.11 8.89
C ILE A 182 -1.29 20.48 9.44
N GLN A 183 -2.39 20.49 8.68
CA GLN A 183 -3.67 19.91 9.09
C GLN A 183 -3.57 18.40 9.32
N LEU A 184 -2.85 17.68 8.45
CA LEU A 184 -2.60 16.26 8.62
C LEU A 184 -1.75 15.99 9.87
N HIS A 185 -0.70 16.79 10.09
CA HIS A 185 0.14 16.68 11.28
C HIS A 185 -0.67 16.93 12.56
N VAL A 186 -1.41 18.03 12.62
CA VAL A 186 -2.31 18.36 13.74
C VAL A 186 -3.35 17.27 13.94
N GLY A 187 -3.89 16.67 12.88
CA GLY A 187 -4.80 15.53 12.96
C GLY A 187 -4.20 14.34 13.72
N ALA A 188 -2.99 13.92 13.33
CA ALA A 188 -2.29 12.82 13.99
C ALA A 188 -1.87 13.11 15.45
N LEU A 189 -1.46 14.36 15.73
CA LEU A 189 -1.16 14.82 17.09
C LEU A 189 -2.42 14.83 17.96
N SER A 190 -3.51 15.34 17.40
CA SER A 190 -4.81 15.41 18.10
C SER A 190 -5.33 14.03 18.42
N GLU A 191 -5.18 13.05 17.51
CA GLU A 191 -5.60 11.65 17.75
C GLU A 191 -4.80 11.00 18.87
N SER A 192 -3.49 11.27 18.91
CA SER A 192 -2.64 10.81 20.02
C SER A 192 -3.06 11.40 21.37
N LEU A 193 -3.47 12.67 21.38
CA LEU A 193 -3.96 13.35 22.58
C LEU A 193 -5.36 12.85 22.99
N SER A 194 -6.30 12.78 22.05
CA SER A 194 -7.66 12.33 22.27
C SER A 194 -7.69 10.92 22.83
N ARG A 195 -6.89 10.01 22.25
CA ARG A 195 -6.75 8.65 22.75
C ARG A 195 -6.19 8.61 24.17
N ARG A 196 -5.15 9.39 24.46
CA ARG A 196 -4.60 9.47 25.83
C ARG A 196 -5.65 9.92 26.85
N ILE A 197 -6.52 10.85 26.47
CA ILE A 197 -7.59 11.34 27.35
C ILE A 197 -8.68 10.27 27.51
N ASN A 198 -9.06 9.60 26.41
CA ASN A 198 -10.08 8.54 26.42
C ASN A 198 -9.61 7.24 27.11
N ASP A 199 -8.32 6.89 27.02
CA ASP A 199 -7.71 5.74 27.70
C ASP A 199 -7.64 5.93 29.23
N GLY A 200 -7.71 7.18 29.69
CA GLY A 200 -7.77 7.50 31.10
C GLY A 200 -7.75 8.99 31.38
N LEU A 201 -8.87 9.51 31.90
CA LEU A 201 -8.91 10.89 32.41
C LEU A 201 -8.02 11.10 33.64
N PHE A 202 -7.76 10.02 34.37
CA PHE A 202 -7.05 10.06 35.64
C PHE A 202 -5.67 9.44 35.50
N ALA A 203 -4.64 10.14 35.98
CA ALA A 203 -3.28 9.61 36.03
C ALA A 203 -3.15 8.40 36.98
N LYS A 204 -4.06 8.29 37.96
CA LYS A 204 -4.24 7.16 38.87
C LYS A 204 -5.71 7.08 39.25
N LYS A 205 -6.30 5.88 39.23
CA LYS A 205 -7.62 5.60 39.80
C LYS A 205 -7.53 4.39 40.74
N ASP A 206 -8.51 4.26 41.62
CA ASP A 206 -8.73 3.05 42.39
C ASP A 206 -9.52 2.07 41.49
N ASP A 207 -8.97 0.89 41.24
CA ASP A 207 -9.58 -0.11 40.35
C ASP A 207 -10.83 -0.75 40.97
N GLU A 208 -11.07 -0.60 42.28
CA GLU A 208 -12.31 -1.04 42.94
C GLU A 208 -13.48 -0.06 42.69
N ILE A 209 -13.23 1.13 42.13
CA ILE A 209 -14.25 2.14 41.82
C ILE A 209 -14.65 2.04 40.34
N ASP A 210 -15.73 1.29 40.08
CA ASP A 210 -16.24 0.94 38.73
C ASP A 210 -17.00 2.07 38.02
N ILE A 211 -17.52 3.07 38.75
CA ILE A 211 -18.24 4.23 38.17
C ILE A 211 -17.40 5.04 37.16
N PHE A 212 -16.08 4.92 37.19
CA PHE A 212 -15.19 5.61 36.25
C PHE A 212 -14.98 4.86 34.93
N ASP A 213 -15.38 3.59 34.83
CA ASP A 213 -15.19 2.79 33.61
C ASP A 213 -16.14 3.22 32.48
N ASP A 214 -17.28 3.81 32.81
CA ASP A 214 -18.27 4.32 31.86
C ASP A 214 -17.89 5.70 31.25
N ILE A 215 -16.76 6.29 31.63
CA ILE A 215 -16.32 7.64 31.23
C ILE A 215 -15.49 7.63 29.92
N GLY A 216 -15.46 6.50 29.20
CA GLY A 216 -14.75 6.36 27.92
C GLY A 216 -15.37 7.15 26.75
N GLU A 217 -14.54 7.43 25.72
CA GLU A 217 -14.94 8.03 24.43
C GLU A 217 -15.58 9.43 24.47
N ILE A 218 -15.32 10.23 25.50
CA ILE A 218 -15.88 11.60 25.63
C ILE A 218 -15.36 12.54 24.53
N ILE A 219 -14.09 12.39 24.14
CA ILE A 219 -13.48 13.26 23.13
C ILE A 219 -13.48 12.52 21.79
N GLN A 220 -14.15 13.14 20.81
CA GLN A 220 -14.14 12.71 19.43
C GLN A 220 -13.54 13.78 18.54
N LEU A 221 -12.63 13.38 17.66
CA LEU A 221 -12.03 14.29 16.70
C LEU A 221 -12.92 14.48 15.48
N ASN A 222 -12.95 15.72 15.00
CA ASN A 222 -13.54 16.03 13.70
C ASN A 222 -12.49 15.84 12.60
N TYR A 223 -12.57 14.72 11.90
CA TYR A 223 -11.65 14.38 10.80
C TYR A 223 -11.90 15.16 9.51
N SER A 224 -13.04 15.85 9.38
CA SER A 224 -13.35 16.64 8.17
C SER A 224 -12.35 17.77 7.92
N SER A 225 -11.70 18.29 8.97
CA SER A 225 -10.66 19.32 8.91
C SER A 225 -9.22 18.81 9.03
N SER A 226 -9.03 17.50 9.24
CA SER A 226 -7.77 16.91 9.72
C SER A 226 -7.16 15.95 8.68
N GLY A 227 -6.97 16.45 7.44
CA GLY A 227 -6.30 15.72 6.35
C GLY A 227 -7.13 15.55 5.08
N LEU A 228 -8.45 15.78 5.10
CA LEU A 228 -9.31 15.66 3.92
C LEU A 228 -8.97 16.68 2.82
N SER A 229 -8.66 17.92 3.21
CA SER A 229 -8.32 19.02 2.31
C SER A 229 -7.14 18.69 1.38
N GLY A 230 -6.08 18.08 1.93
CA GLY A 230 -4.92 17.66 1.15
C GLY A 230 -5.23 16.49 0.23
N MET A 231 -6.14 15.59 0.62
CA MET A 231 -6.58 14.49 -0.25
C MET A 231 -7.45 15.00 -1.40
N GLU A 232 -8.40 15.90 -1.13
CA GLU A 232 -9.20 16.56 -2.17
C GLU A 232 -8.30 17.30 -3.16
N TYR A 233 -7.28 17.99 -2.64
CA TYR A 233 -6.26 18.61 -3.47
C TYR A 233 -5.55 17.59 -4.36
N LEU A 234 -5.06 16.48 -3.79
CA LEU A 234 -4.34 15.46 -4.55
C LEU A 234 -5.21 14.81 -5.64
N LEU A 235 -6.51 14.65 -5.42
CA LEU A 235 -7.42 14.06 -6.41
C LEU A 235 -7.72 15.02 -7.57
N ASP A 236 -7.78 16.32 -7.30
CA ASP A 236 -8.05 17.36 -8.30
C ASP A 236 -6.77 18.05 -8.81
N GLN A 237 -5.59 17.54 -8.44
CA GLN A 237 -4.29 18.17 -8.68
C GLN A 237 -4.03 18.34 -10.18
N ARG A 238 -3.59 19.54 -10.57
CA ARG A 238 -3.11 19.84 -11.92
C ARG A 238 -1.58 19.89 -11.92
N GLU A 239 -0.97 19.47 -13.02
CA GLU A 239 0.48 19.61 -13.15
C GLU A 239 0.87 21.09 -13.20
N ALA A 240 1.82 21.46 -12.34
CA ALA A 240 2.35 22.81 -12.32
C ALA A 240 3.23 23.08 -13.56
N ASP A 241 3.15 24.29 -14.09
CA ASP A 241 3.98 24.76 -15.20
C ASP A 241 5.43 24.98 -14.74
N ILE A 242 6.31 24.02 -15.05
CA ILE A 242 7.73 24.02 -14.67
C ILE A 242 8.60 25.00 -15.48
N SER A 243 8.04 25.79 -16.40
CA SER A 243 8.79 26.80 -17.15
C SER A 243 9.24 27.98 -16.28
N THR A 244 8.56 28.23 -15.17
CA THR A 244 8.82 29.34 -14.24
C THR A 244 9.40 28.85 -12.92
N ASP A 245 10.16 29.72 -12.25
CA ASP A 245 10.72 29.43 -10.92
C ASP A 245 9.60 29.15 -9.89
N ALA A 246 8.52 29.94 -9.92
CA ALA A 246 7.33 29.72 -9.08
C ALA A 246 6.66 28.38 -9.35
N GLY A 247 6.53 27.98 -10.62
CA GLY A 247 5.92 26.71 -10.99
C GLY A 247 6.81 25.49 -10.66
N LYS A 248 8.15 25.62 -10.72
CA LYS A 248 9.07 24.60 -10.20
C LYS A 248 8.92 24.42 -8.69
N CYS A 249 8.82 25.51 -7.92
CA CYS A 249 8.53 25.44 -6.47
C CYS A 249 7.17 24.79 -6.18
N LEU A 250 6.14 25.14 -6.95
CA LEU A 250 4.82 24.53 -6.81
C LEU A 250 4.86 23.03 -7.13
N ARG A 251 5.58 22.62 -8.19
CA ARG A 251 5.77 21.21 -8.54
C ARG A 251 6.50 20.44 -7.43
N PHE A 252 7.48 21.06 -6.80
CA PHE A 252 8.18 20.46 -5.67
C PHE A 252 7.25 20.27 -4.46
N ALA A 253 6.48 21.30 -4.09
CA ALA A 253 5.49 21.19 -3.01
C ALA A 253 4.42 20.13 -3.31
N GLN A 254 3.95 20.03 -4.56
CA GLN A 254 3.07 18.98 -5.07
C GLN A 254 3.63 17.57 -4.86
N LYS A 255 4.90 17.35 -5.22
CA LYS A 255 5.57 16.06 -5.02
C LYS A 255 5.72 15.71 -3.54
N ILE A 256 6.02 16.68 -2.69
CA ILE A 256 6.14 16.46 -1.24
C ILE A 256 4.80 16.05 -0.62
N ILE A 257 3.71 16.77 -0.88
CA ILE A 257 2.41 16.40 -0.31
C ILE A 257 1.95 15.03 -0.80
N GLU A 258 2.20 14.69 -2.06
CA GLU A 258 1.97 13.34 -2.58
C GLU A 258 2.79 12.29 -1.83
N ALA A 259 4.09 12.53 -1.60
CA ALA A 259 4.96 11.62 -0.87
C ALA A 259 4.59 11.45 0.62
N ILE A 260 4.04 12.48 1.26
CA ILE A 260 3.51 12.42 2.63
C ILE A 260 2.21 11.61 2.65
N TYR A 261 1.25 11.94 1.78
CA TYR A 261 -0.05 11.26 1.75
C TYR A 261 0.03 9.83 1.25
N ALA A 262 0.99 9.47 0.40
CA ALA A 262 1.22 8.10 -0.02
C ALA A 262 1.42 7.14 1.17
N VAL A 263 1.94 7.61 2.30
CA VAL A 263 2.10 6.80 3.52
C VAL A 263 0.78 6.69 4.32
N VAL A 264 -0.16 7.59 4.08
CA VAL A 264 -1.47 7.69 4.77
C VAL A 264 -2.59 7.00 4.00
N LEU A 265 -2.44 6.81 2.70
CA LEU A 265 -3.50 6.19 1.92
C LEU A 265 -3.38 4.67 1.97
N ASP A 266 -4.30 4.06 2.71
CA ASP A 266 -4.48 2.63 2.72
C ASP A 266 -5.82 2.26 2.10
N TYR A 267 -5.76 1.68 0.89
CA TYR A 267 -6.96 1.16 0.23
C TYR A 267 -7.45 -0.14 0.88
N LYS A 268 -6.64 -0.78 1.74
CA LYS A 268 -7.01 -2.05 2.38
C LYS A 268 -8.17 -1.87 3.33
N THR A 269 -8.10 -0.88 4.22
CA THR A 269 -9.17 -0.57 5.18
C THR A 269 -10.49 -0.32 4.47
N LEU A 270 -10.46 0.30 3.29
CA LEU A 270 -11.65 0.49 2.46
C LEU A 270 -12.27 -0.84 2.04
N ILE A 271 -11.45 -1.78 1.54
CA ILE A 271 -11.94 -3.09 1.13
C ILE A 271 -12.46 -3.85 2.36
N ASP A 272 -11.73 -3.88 3.47
CA ASP A 272 -12.13 -4.60 4.69
C ASP A 272 -13.46 -4.11 5.25
N ALA A 273 -13.61 -2.78 5.38
CA ALA A 273 -14.83 -2.15 5.89
C ALA A 273 -16.03 -2.40 4.98
N ASN A 274 -15.81 -2.70 3.69
CA ASN A 274 -16.88 -2.90 2.71
C ASN A 274 -17.02 -4.33 2.20
N TRP A 275 -16.12 -5.25 2.57
CA TRP A 275 -16.10 -6.62 2.04
C TRP A 275 -17.40 -7.36 2.35
N HIS A 276 -17.92 -7.17 3.57
CA HIS A 276 -19.16 -7.82 3.99
C HIS A 276 -20.37 -7.43 3.12
N TYR A 277 -20.37 -6.28 2.45
CA TYR A 277 -21.44 -5.87 1.55
C TYR A 277 -21.50 -6.71 0.27
N LEU A 278 -20.42 -7.43 -0.09
CA LEU A 278 -20.45 -8.41 -1.18
C LEU A 278 -21.49 -9.52 -0.92
N TYR A 279 -21.87 -9.75 0.34
CA TYR A 279 -22.83 -10.77 0.76
C TYR A 279 -24.24 -10.23 1.03
N SER A 280 -24.48 -8.93 0.88
CA SER A 280 -25.77 -8.31 1.20
C SER A 280 -26.32 -7.44 0.08
N PRO A 281 -26.34 -7.88 -1.21
CA PRO A 281 -26.85 -7.04 -2.29
C PRO A 281 -28.34 -6.71 -2.16
N SER A 282 -29.15 -7.58 -1.56
CA SER A 282 -30.59 -7.37 -1.36
C SER A 282 -30.90 -6.19 -0.44
N THR A 283 -30.15 -6.02 0.65
CA THR A 283 -30.34 -4.93 1.63
C THR A 283 -29.49 -3.69 1.31
N ASP A 284 -28.26 -3.89 0.85
CA ASP A 284 -27.23 -2.84 0.73
C ASP A 284 -26.74 -2.64 -0.71
N TRP A 285 -27.65 -2.66 -1.68
CA TRP A 285 -27.34 -2.54 -3.12
C TRP A 285 -26.31 -1.46 -3.49
N ALA A 286 -26.47 -0.25 -2.94
CA ALA A 286 -25.57 0.86 -3.25
C ALA A 286 -24.14 0.57 -2.77
N LYS A 287 -23.97 -0.03 -1.59
CA LYS A 287 -22.67 -0.37 -1.03
C LYS A 287 -22.07 -1.59 -1.73
N PHE A 288 -22.88 -2.59 -2.06
CA PHE A 288 -22.51 -3.72 -2.91
C PHE A 288 -21.93 -3.23 -4.26
N CYS A 289 -22.63 -2.33 -4.95
CA CYS A 289 -22.15 -1.73 -6.19
C CYS A 289 -20.80 -1.03 -6.02
N LYS A 290 -20.65 -0.25 -4.93
CA LYS A 290 -19.42 0.53 -4.66
C LYS A 290 -18.20 -0.37 -4.55
N ILE A 291 -18.27 -1.43 -3.73
CA ILE A 291 -17.14 -2.35 -3.54
C ILE A 291 -16.86 -3.17 -4.80
N CYS A 292 -17.89 -3.65 -5.51
CA CYS A 292 -17.69 -4.37 -6.77
C CYS A 292 -16.98 -3.51 -7.82
N ILE A 293 -17.45 -2.28 -8.02
CA ILE A 293 -16.83 -1.34 -8.97
C ILE A 293 -15.42 -0.98 -8.54
N PHE A 294 -15.17 -0.81 -7.23
CA PHE A 294 -13.84 -0.52 -6.73
C PHE A 294 -12.85 -1.65 -7.04
N LEU A 295 -13.22 -2.90 -6.79
CA LEU A 295 -12.36 -4.07 -7.11
C LEU A 295 -12.10 -4.18 -8.61
N LEU A 296 -13.12 -3.92 -9.44
CA LEU A 296 -12.95 -3.81 -10.91
C LEU A 296 -11.98 -2.68 -11.29
N ASN A 297 -12.05 -1.54 -10.60
CA ASN A 297 -11.17 -0.40 -10.85
C ASN A 297 -9.72 -0.70 -10.50
N VAL A 298 -9.50 -1.37 -9.37
CA VAL A 298 -8.16 -1.82 -8.95
C VAL A 298 -7.60 -2.78 -10.00
N ARG A 299 -8.39 -3.75 -10.47
CA ARG A 299 -7.97 -4.67 -11.53
C ARG A 299 -7.62 -3.93 -12.82
N ASP A 300 -8.48 -3.02 -13.28
CA ASP A 300 -8.26 -2.26 -14.52
C ASP A 300 -6.96 -1.42 -14.44
N TYR A 301 -6.75 -0.73 -13.32
CA TYR A 301 -5.54 0.05 -13.07
C TYR A 301 -4.27 -0.82 -13.09
N ILE A 302 -4.24 -1.94 -12.35
CA ILE A 302 -3.09 -2.88 -12.36
C ILE A 302 -2.84 -3.40 -13.78
N THR A 303 -3.90 -3.78 -14.50
CA THR A 303 -3.78 -4.34 -15.85
C THR A 303 -3.17 -3.31 -16.82
N LYS A 304 -3.59 -2.05 -16.73
CA LYS A 304 -3.06 -0.96 -17.57
C LYS A 304 -1.60 -0.66 -17.26
N ILE A 305 -1.21 -0.61 -15.99
CA ILE A 305 0.20 -0.40 -15.61
C ILE A 305 1.04 -1.59 -16.04
N ALA A 306 0.56 -2.82 -15.81
CA ALA A 306 1.28 -4.02 -16.20
C ALA A 306 1.54 -4.05 -17.71
N ALA A 307 0.53 -3.68 -18.52
CA ALA A 307 0.69 -3.56 -19.98
C ALA A 307 1.70 -2.47 -20.39
N GLY A 308 1.74 -1.34 -19.65
CA GLY A 308 2.69 -0.26 -19.91
C GLY A 308 4.12 -0.56 -19.44
N ALA A 309 4.30 -1.45 -18.46
CA ALA A 309 5.59 -1.76 -17.87
C ALA A 309 6.52 -2.55 -18.79
N LYS A 310 5.98 -3.26 -19.80
CA LYS A 310 6.71 -4.07 -20.80
C LYS A 310 7.82 -4.91 -20.15
N PRO A 311 7.45 -5.91 -19.35
CA PRO A 311 8.42 -6.69 -18.60
C PRO A 311 9.42 -7.40 -19.51
N GLU A 312 9.09 -7.68 -20.77
CA GLU A 312 9.97 -8.33 -21.74
C GLU A 312 11.18 -7.47 -22.12
N ASP A 313 11.04 -6.15 -22.02
CA ASP A 313 12.11 -5.18 -22.31
C ASP A 313 13.02 -4.95 -21.10
N LYS A 314 12.75 -5.62 -19.96
CA LYS A 314 13.43 -5.41 -18.69
C LYS A 314 14.07 -6.70 -18.20
N TYR A 315 15.17 -6.57 -17.49
CA TYR A 315 15.85 -7.69 -16.84
C TYR A 315 15.74 -7.55 -15.32
N GLY A 316 15.34 -8.61 -14.64
CA GLY A 316 15.01 -8.57 -13.21
C GLY A 316 14.90 -9.95 -12.57
N TYR A 317 14.43 -10.03 -11.32
CA TYR A 317 14.42 -11.25 -10.52
C TYR A 317 13.78 -12.47 -11.21
N TYR A 318 12.68 -12.29 -11.95
CA TYR A 318 12.02 -13.40 -12.63
C TYR A 318 12.84 -13.93 -13.82
N HIS A 319 13.55 -13.06 -14.55
CA HIS A 319 14.42 -13.46 -15.65
C HIS A 319 15.64 -14.23 -15.15
N VAL A 320 16.27 -13.71 -14.10
CA VAL A 320 17.40 -14.37 -13.43
C VAL A 320 17.01 -15.77 -12.93
N LEU A 321 15.83 -15.91 -12.32
CA LEU A 321 15.32 -17.21 -11.90
C LEU A 321 15.07 -18.13 -13.11
N LYS A 322 14.45 -17.62 -14.18
CA LYS A 322 14.17 -18.39 -15.39
C LYS A 322 15.44 -18.98 -16.01
N GLU A 323 16.48 -18.17 -16.15
CA GLU A 323 17.77 -18.60 -16.68
C GLU A 323 18.40 -19.69 -15.81
N SER A 324 18.32 -19.54 -14.49
CA SER A 324 18.85 -20.54 -13.54
C SER A 324 18.09 -21.87 -13.61
N ILE A 325 16.77 -21.82 -13.85
CA ILE A 325 15.93 -23.00 -14.09
C ILE A 325 16.31 -23.68 -15.42
N ASP A 326 16.48 -22.90 -16.49
CA ASP A 326 16.83 -23.41 -17.82
C ASP A 326 18.23 -24.04 -17.85
N GLU A 327 19.16 -23.46 -17.11
CA GLU A 327 20.51 -23.99 -16.88
C GLU A 327 20.55 -25.18 -15.91
N LYS A 328 19.40 -25.55 -15.33
CA LYS A 328 19.24 -26.67 -14.37
C LYS A 328 20.18 -26.55 -13.16
N LYS A 329 20.41 -25.34 -12.68
CA LYS A 329 21.20 -25.07 -11.47
C LYS A 329 20.58 -25.72 -10.22
N PHE A 330 19.25 -25.76 -10.16
CA PHE A 330 18.47 -26.39 -9.10
C PHE A 330 17.09 -26.78 -9.62
N GLU A 331 16.38 -27.61 -8.85
CA GLU A 331 14.98 -27.93 -9.09
C GLU A 331 14.06 -26.96 -8.37
N VAL A 332 12.89 -26.67 -8.94
CA VAL A 332 11.87 -25.82 -8.33
C VAL A 332 10.72 -26.70 -7.84
N SER A 333 10.31 -26.55 -6.57
CA SER A 333 9.14 -27.25 -6.02
C SER A 333 7.85 -26.51 -6.36
N ALA A 334 7.66 -25.33 -5.79
CA ALA A 334 6.51 -24.46 -5.97
C ALA A 334 6.96 -23.01 -6.00
N VAL A 335 6.35 -22.23 -6.88
CA VAL A 335 6.52 -20.78 -6.95
C VAL A 335 5.22 -20.14 -6.47
N ALA A 336 5.31 -19.26 -5.50
CA ALA A 336 4.19 -18.47 -5.02
C ALA A 336 4.50 -16.98 -5.08
N THR A 337 3.46 -16.16 -5.17
CA THR A 337 3.58 -14.70 -5.23
C THR A 337 2.45 -14.03 -4.47
N THR A 338 2.74 -12.87 -3.88
CA THR A 338 1.75 -11.94 -3.32
C THR A 338 1.42 -10.80 -4.28
N ASN A 339 2.03 -10.78 -5.47
CA ASN A 339 1.78 -9.77 -6.50
C ASN A 339 0.58 -10.17 -7.35
N TYR A 340 -0.17 -9.18 -7.84
CA TYR A 340 -1.46 -9.43 -8.50
C TYR A 340 -1.36 -9.64 -10.02
N ASN A 341 -0.33 -9.08 -10.67
CA ASN A 341 -0.14 -9.22 -12.11
C ASN A 341 0.50 -10.58 -12.45
N ARG A 342 0.54 -10.93 -13.74
CA ARG A 342 0.99 -12.25 -14.20
C ARG A 342 2.44 -12.35 -14.68
N PHE A 343 3.26 -11.31 -14.49
CA PHE A 343 4.63 -11.27 -15.01
C PHE A 343 5.43 -12.52 -14.67
N ILE A 344 5.37 -12.94 -13.41
CA ILE A 344 6.09 -14.12 -12.93
C ILE A 344 5.65 -15.39 -13.67
N SER A 345 4.34 -15.59 -13.88
CA SER A 345 3.81 -16.76 -14.60
C SER A 345 4.22 -16.73 -16.07
N ASP A 346 4.17 -15.57 -16.70
CA ASP A 346 4.43 -15.40 -18.13
C ASP A 346 5.93 -15.55 -18.45
N ILE A 347 6.80 -15.02 -17.59
CA ILE A 347 8.26 -15.13 -17.71
C ILE A 347 8.75 -16.53 -17.35
N LEU A 348 8.31 -17.08 -16.21
CA LEU A 348 8.77 -18.40 -15.76
C LEU A 348 8.17 -19.54 -16.59
N ARG A 349 7.00 -19.32 -17.20
CA ARG A 349 6.21 -20.35 -17.91
C ARG A 349 5.97 -21.59 -17.05
N THR A 350 5.67 -21.35 -15.78
CA THR A 350 5.40 -22.35 -14.74
C THR A 350 4.14 -21.96 -13.99
N ASP A 351 3.47 -22.94 -13.37
CA ASP A 351 2.34 -22.68 -12.50
C ASP A 351 2.78 -21.90 -11.25
N VAL A 352 2.07 -20.81 -10.94
CA VAL A 352 2.39 -19.92 -9.83
C VAL A 352 1.19 -19.78 -8.91
N ALA A 353 1.41 -20.04 -7.62
CA ALA A 353 0.41 -19.85 -6.59
C ALA A 353 0.28 -18.36 -6.22
N PHE A 354 -0.79 -17.72 -6.70
CA PHE A 354 -1.17 -16.36 -6.32
C PHE A 354 -1.85 -16.35 -4.94
N LEU A 355 -1.09 -16.00 -3.90
CA LEU A 355 -1.54 -16.04 -2.51
C LEU A 355 -2.45 -14.86 -2.15
N ASN A 356 -2.22 -13.68 -2.73
CA ASN A 356 -3.10 -12.52 -2.53
C ASN A 356 -4.14 -12.37 -3.66
N GLY A 357 -4.33 -13.40 -4.48
CA GLY A 357 -5.17 -13.32 -5.67
C GLY A 357 -4.44 -12.66 -6.85
N SER A 358 -5.18 -12.38 -7.92
CA SER A 358 -4.60 -11.95 -9.20
C SER A 358 -5.62 -11.20 -10.04
N THR A 359 -5.14 -10.38 -10.99
CA THR A 359 -5.99 -9.77 -12.01
C THR A 359 -6.76 -10.79 -12.85
N GLU A 360 -6.35 -12.06 -12.89
CA GLU A 360 -7.05 -13.11 -13.64
C GLU A 360 -7.89 -14.05 -12.78
N ILE A 361 -7.85 -13.89 -11.44
CA ILE A 361 -8.64 -14.69 -10.52
C ILE A 361 -9.87 -13.89 -10.12
N TRP A 362 -11.04 -14.54 -10.19
CA TRP A 362 -12.34 -13.98 -9.90
C TRP A 362 -12.95 -14.67 -8.68
N TYR A 363 -13.81 -13.93 -8.00
CA TYR A 363 -14.56 -14.36 -6.85
C TYR A 363 -16.06 -14.21 -7.13
N ASP A 364 -16.81 -15.26 -6.81
CA ASP A 364 -18.26 -15.29 -6.79
C ASP A 364 -18.74 -15.11 -5.33
N PRO A 365 -19.27 -13.93 -4.95
CA PRO A 365 -19.73 -13.69 -3.60
C PRO A 365 -20.97 -14.50 -3.19
N TYR A 366 -21.76 -14.96 -4.16
CA TYR A 366 -22.98 -15.72 -3.89
C TYR A 366 -22.66 -17.17 -3.55
N LEU A 367 -21.77 -17.80 -4.34
CA LEU A 367 -21.36 -19.19 -4.12
C LEU A 367 -20.16 -19.33 -3.17
N ASN A 368 -19.48 -18.23 -2.85
CA ASN A 368 -18.19 -18.22 -2.16
C ASN A 368 -17.13 -19.09 -2.87
N ARG A 369 -17.04 -18.93 -4.20
CA ARG A 369 -16.13 -19.70 -5.07
C ARG A 369 -15.10 -18.81 -5.74
N ILE A 370 -13.92 -19.38 -5.98
CA ILE A 370 -12.80 -18.72 -6.64
C ILE A 370 -12.43 -19.50 -7.90
N GLY A 371 -12.16 -18.79 -8.98
CA GLY A 371 -11.74 -19.39 -10.25
C GLY A 371 -11.47 -18.34 -11.32
N THR A 372 -11.22 -18.79 -12.54
CA THR A 372 -11.22 -17.90 -13.71
C THR A 372 -12.65 -17.46 -14.04
N ASN A 373 -12.79 -16.35 -14.78
CA ASN A 373 -14.10 -15.86 -15.21
C ASN A 373 -14.90 -16.93 -15.97
N SER A 374 -14.25 -17.72 -16.81
CA SER A 374 -14.87 -18.83 -17.55
C SER A 374 -15.29 -20.00 -16.68
N GLU A 375 -14.53 -20.35 -15.65
CA GLU A 375 -14.86 -21.46 -14.74
C GLU A 375 -16.04 -21.13 -13.83
N LEU A 376 -16.21 -19.86 -13.47
CA LEU A 376 -17.32 -19.39 -12.65
C LEU A 376 -18.59 -19.14 -13.47
N THR A 377 -18.45 -18.80 -14.76
CA THR A 377 -19.58 -18.52 -15.65
C THR A 377 -20.03 -19.78 -16.41
N THR A 378 -20.61 -20.75 -15.71
CA THR A 378 -21.02 -22.04 -16.30
C THR A 378 -22.51 -22.09 -16.66
N SER A 379 -23.40 -22.37 -15.71
CA SER A 379 -24.84 -22.54 -15.94
C SER A 379 -25.68 -21.30 -15.62
N GLU A 380 -25.19 -20.44 -14.74
CA GLU A 380 -25.86 -19.25 -14.24
C GLU A 380 -24.86 -18.10 -14.24
N LYS A 381 -25.28 -16.89 -14.64
CA LYS A 381 -24.41 -15.72 -14.69
C LYS A 381 -24.57 -14.90 -13.41
N HIS A 382 -23.55 -14.94 -12.55
CA HIS A 382 -23.49 -14.13 -11.33
C HIS A 382 -22.68 -12.84 -11.55
N ILE A 383 -22.83 -11.89 -10.63
CA ILE A 383 -21.96 -10.72 -10.58
C ILE A 383 -20.66 -11.17 -9.90
N LEU A 384 -19.57 -11.19 -10.67
CA LEU A 384 -18.25 -11.58 -10.19
C LEU A 384 -17.42 -10.34 -9.85
N VAL A 385 -16.50 -10.50 -8.91
CA VAL A 385 -15.51 -9.46 -8.57
C VAL A 385 -14.09 -10.01 -8.71
N PRO A 386 -13.11 -9.19 -9.11
CA PRO A 386 -11.71 -9.61 -9.08
C PRO A 386 -11.30 -10.01 -7.67
N LEU A 387 -10.59 -11.13 -7.55
CA LEU A 387 -10.03 -11.55 -6.27
C LEU A 387 -8.74 -10.78 -6.01
N MET A 388 -8.88 -9.68 -5.31
CA MET A 388 -7.79 -8.84 -4.83
C MET A 388 -7.82 -8.91 -3.31
N PHE A 389 -7.05 -9.82 -2.70
CA PHE A 389 -6.99 -9.90 -1.25
C PHE A 389 -6.47 -8.60 -0.67
N THR A 390 -7.22 -8.03 0.25
CA THR A 390 -6.56 -7.32 1.34
C THR A 390 -6.00 -8.33 2.30
N GLN A 391 -4.85 -7.99 2.84
CA GLN A 391 -4.02 -8.84 3.68
C GLN A 391 -4.75 -9.28 4.98
N SER A 392 -5.83 -8.59 5.35
CA SER A 392 -6.68 -8.76 6.55
C SER A 392 -8.03 -9.47 6.31
N GLY A 393 -8.41 -9.78 5.06
CA GLY A 393 -9.74 -10.29 4.72
C GLY A 393 -9.96 -11.77 5.09
N THR A 394 -10.64 -12.05 6.20
CA THR A 394 -10.92 -13.43 6.68
C THR A 394 -11.79 -14.27 5.75
N LYS A 395 -12.67 -13.66 4.93
CA LYS A 395 -13.70 -14.41 4.20
C LYS A 395 -13.29 -15.02 2.85
N PRO A 396 -12.53 -14.37 1.95
CA PRO A 396 -12.00 -15.09 0.79
C PRO A 396 -10.98 -16.17 1.20
N MET A 397 -10.39 -16.11 2.40
CA MET A 397 -9.62 -17.22 2.97
C MET A 397 -10.47 -18.46 3.30
N THR A 398 -11.79 -18.30 3.52
CA THR A 398 -12.70 -19.43 3.80
C THR A 398 -13.19 -20.16 2.56
N SER A 399 -12.93 -19.65 1.35
CA SER A 399 -13.16 -20.45 0.14
C SER A 399 -12.25 -21.67 0.18
N ILE A 400 -12.84 -22.83 -0.12
CA ILE A 400 -12.13 -24.10 -0.15
C ILE A 400 -11.03 -24.06 -1.21
N GLU A 401 -11.27 -23.45 -2.37
CA GLU A 401 -10.27 -23.31 -3.43
C GLU A 401 -9.03 -22.53 -2.95
N MET A 402 -9.20 -21.48 -2.14
CA MET A 402 -8.06 -20.76 -1.57
C MET A 402 -7.36 -21.53 -0.46
N SER A 403 -8.13 -22.18 0.42
CA SER A 403 -7.58 -23.03 1.49
C SER A 403 -6.71 -24.15 0.91
N MET A 404 -7.19 -24.82 -0.15
CA MET A 404 -6.43 -25.83 -0.88
C MET A 404 -5.13 -25.23 -1.45
N LYS A 405 -5.20 -24.06 -2.10
CA LYS A 405 -4.00 -23.40 -2.63
C LYS A 405 -2.94 -23.12 -1.55
N TYR A 406 -3.34 -22.65 -0.38
CA TYR A 406 -2.42 -22.45 0.75
C TYR A 406 -1.81 -23.77 1.24
N VAL A 407 -2.64 -24.80 1.43
CA VAL A 407 -2.19 -26.13 1.89
C VAL A 407 -1.26 -26.79 0.88
N ASP A 408 -1.56 -26.70 -0.42
CA ASP A 408 -0.75 -27.25 -1.50
C ASP A 408 0.61 -26.53 -1.58
N THR A 409 0.61 -25.20 -1.48
CA THR A 409 1.85 -24.40 -1.45
C THR A 409 2.71 -24.78 -0.24
N TYR A 410 2.12 -24.83 0.94
CA TYR A 410 2.79 -25.26 2.17
C TYR A 410 3.38 -26.67 2.04
N THR A 411 2.60 -27.62 1.52
CA THR A 411 3.04 -29.02 1.36
C THR A 411 4.24 -29.12 0.40
N GLN A 412 4.23 -28.36 -0.68
CA GLN A 412 5.34 -28.34 -1.64
C GLN A 412 6.60 -27.66 -1.08
N TRP A 413 6.46 -26.62 -0.27
CA TRP A 413 7.57 -25.98 0.45
C TRP A 413 8.12 -26.85 1.58
N LYS A 414 7.26 -27.58 2.29
CA LYS A 414 7.70 -28.55 3.30
C LYS A 414 8.59 -29.64 2.69
N ASN A 415 8.27 -30.07 1.48
CA ASN A 415 9.00 -31.10 0.73
C ASN A 415 10.19 -30.56 -0.09
N SER A 416 10.46 -29.25 -0.09
CA SER A 416 11.68 -28.69 -0.70
C SER A 416 12.84 -28.71 0.28
N ASP A 417 14.07 -28.60 -0.20
CA ASP A 417 15.24 -28.51 0.69
C ASP A 417 15.23 -27.17 1.45
N ARG A 418 14.89 -26.09 0.74
CA ARG A 418 14.84 -24.72 1.28
C ARG A 418 13.71 -23.92 0.63
N VAL A 419 13.26 -22.85 1.29
CA VAL A 419 12.35 -21.84 0.70
C VAL A 419 13.09 -20.52 0.51
N ILE A 420 13.06 -19.97 -0.70
CA ILE A 420 13.70 -18.72 -1.06
C ILE A 420 12.64 -17.62 -1.15
N ILE A 421 12.84 -16.54 -0.41
CA ILE A 421 11.88 -15.44 -0.28
C ILE A 421 12.50 -14.18 -0.85
N VAL A 422 11.89 -13.60 -1.89
CA VAL A 422 12.43 -12.45 -2.62
C VAL A 422 11.46 -11.27 -2.54
N GLY A 423 11.92 -10.15 -1.98
CA GLY A 423 11.16 -8.90 -1.98
C GLY A 423 9.86 -8.91 -1.16
N PHE A 424 9.70 -9.84 -0.21
CA PHE A 424 8.56 -9.93 0.69
C PHE A 424 8.80 -9.15 2.00
N GLY A 425 7.76 -8.45 2.49
CA GLY A 425 7.89 -7.47 3.58
C GLY A 425 7.77 -8.01 5.00
N PHE A 426 7.19 -9.22 5.19
CA PHE A 426 6.87 -9.80 6.49
C PHE A 426 6.04 -8.85 7.39
N GLY A 427 5.09 -8.13 6.78
CA GLY A 427 4.19 -7.23 7.49
C GLY A 427 3.18 -8.00 8.34
N THR A 428 2.65 -7.36 9.38
CA THR A 428 1.56 -7.92 10.22
C THR A 428 0.32 -8.26 9.42
N ASP A 429 0.11 -7.56 8.32
CA ASP A 429 -1.08 -7.75 7.50
C ASP A 429 -1.03 -9.12 6.80
N ASP A 430 0.14 -9.64 6.42
CA ASP A 430 0.27 -10.96 5.77
C ASP A 430 0.33 -12.11 6.79
N GLU A 431 -0.32 -11.99 7.96
CA GLU A 431 -0.19 -12.97 9.06
C GLU A 431 -0.56 -14.40 8.65
N HIS A 432 -1.45 -14.57 7.67
CA HIS A 432 -1.81 -15.88 7.12
C HIS A 432 -0.63 -16.53 6.36
N ILE A 433 0.12 -15.77 5.55
CA ILE A 433 1.35 -16.24 4.89
C ILE A 433 2.48 -16.38 5.91
N ASN A 434 2.63 -15.42 6.83
CA ASN A 434 3.62 -15.49 7.91
C ASN A 434 3.38 -16.72 8.79
N GLY A 435 2.12 -17.13 9.00
CA GLY A 435 1.74 -18.34 9.71
C GLY A 435 2.24 -19.62 9.03
N ILE A 436 2.17 -19.68 7.69
CA ILE A 436 2.74 -20.77 6.89
C ILE A 436 4.26 -20.81 7.09
N LEU A 437 4.94 -19.67 6.92
CA LEU A 437 6.40 -19.58 7.07
C LEU A 437 6.87 -19.91 8.49
N ARG A 438 6.16 -19.41 9.52
CA ARG A 438 6.41 -19.71 10.93
C ARG A 438 6.32 -21.21 11.20
N THR A 439 5.29 -21.87 10.66
CA THR A 439 5.12 -23.33 10.81
C THR A 439 6.27 -24.08 10.15
N LEU A 440 6.64 -23.70 8.92
CA LEU A 440 7.77 -24.31 8.23
C LEU A 440 9.07 -24.19 9.05
N ILE A 441 9.36 -23.00 9.59
CA ILE A 441 10.61 -22.72 10.31
C ILE A 441 10.68 -23.43 11.67
N ASP A 442 9.65 -23.26 12.50
CA ASP A 442 9.70 -23.71 13.91
C ASP A 442 9.18 -25.14 14.12
N VAL A 443 8.22 -25.60 13.31
CA VAL A 443 7.61 -26.94 13.45
C VAL A 443 8.26 -27.95 12.52
N ASP A 444 8.44 -27.59 11.24
CA ASP A 444 9.03 -28.50 10.25
C ASP A 444 10.55 -28.38 10.12
N ASN A 445 11.17 -27.50 10.92
CA ASN A 445 12.61 -27.20 10.91
C ASN A 445 13.14 -26.89 9.49
N LYS A 446 12.35 -26.15 8.71
CA LYS A 446 12.68 -25.75 7.34
C LYS A 446 13.59 -24.53 7.36
N GLU A 447 14.67 -24.60 6.58
CA GLU A 447 15.49 -23.45 6.30
C GLU A 447 14.83 -22.53 5.27
N ILE A 448 14.98 -21.22 5.46
CA ILE A 448 14.60 -20.19 4.50
C ILE A 448 15.80 -19.31 4.16
N THR A 449 15.83 -18.81 2.93
CA THR A 449 16.78 -17.77 2.51
C THR A 449 16.01 -16.54 2.05
N VAL A 450 16.33 -15.39 2.63
CA VAL A 450 15.68 -14.12 2.29
C VAL A 450 16.61 -13.28 1.43
N VAL A 451 16.17 -12.99 0.21
CA VAL A 451 16.83 -12.08 -0.72
C VAL A 451 16.22 -10.69 -0.54
N THR A 452 17.03 -9.73 -0.11
CA THR A 452 16.59 -8.37 0.21
C THR A 452 17.61 -7.35 -0.29
N LEU A 453 17.15 -6.14 -0.63
CA LEU A 453 18.07 -5.05 -0.97
C LEU A 453 18.98 -4.72 0.23
N GLU A 454 20.18 -4.21 -0.04
CA GLU A 454 21.12 -3.78 1.00
C GLU A 454 20.44 -2.85 2.03
N LYS A 455 20.56 -3.20 3.32
CA LYS A 455 20.01 -2.42 4.44
C LYS A 455 21.07 -1.77 5.32
N HIS A 456 22.34 -1.79 4.89
CA HIS A 456 23.51 -1.37 5.68
C HIS A 456 23.52 -1.97 7.11
N GLN A 457 23.01 -3.20 7.24
CA GLN A 457 22.93 -3.96 8.48
C GLN A 457 23.56 -5.34 8.27
N SER A 458 24.11 -5.93 9.33
CA SER A 458 24.62 -7.31 9.24
C SER A 458 23.48 -8.31 8.99
N ASP A 459 23.76 -9.38 8.25
CA ASP A 459 22.79 -10.46 7.98
C ASP A 459 22.17 -11.02 9.26
N ALA A 460 22.94 -11.17 10.34
CA ALA A 460 22.44 -11.64 11.64
C ALA A 460 21.41 -10.69 12.29
N ALA A 461 21.56 -9.38 12.09
CA ALA A 461 20.60 -8.39 12.60
C ALA A 461 19.30 -8.43 11.79
N ILE A 462 19.40 -8.57 10.46
CA ILE A 462 18.25 -8.69 9.55
C ILE A 462 17.49 -9.98 9.85
N ALA A 463 18.19 -11.12 10.01
CA ALA A 463 17.58 -12.40 10.37
C ALA A 463 16.82 -12.32 11.70
N LYS A 464 17.37 -11.63 12.71
CA LYS A 464 16.67 -11.41 13.99
C LYS A 464 15.44 -10.52 13.86
N ASP A 465 15.48 -9.48 13.03
CA ASP A 465 14.31 -8.63 12.75
C ASP A 465 13.20 -9.42 12.06
N ILE A 466 13.54 -10.22 11.05
CA ILE A 466 12.60 -11.11 10.36
C ILE A 466 12.04 -12.15 11.32
N ALA A 467 12.88 -12.76 12.16
CA ALA A 467 12.43 -13.71 13.17
C ALA A 467 11.42 -13.10 14.14
N ARG A 468 11.65 -11.85 14.57
CA ARG A 468 10.70 -11.11 15.41
C ARG A 468 9.37 -10.86 14.70
N LYS A 469 9.41 -10.46 13.43
CA LYS A 469 8.20 -10.22 12.61
C LYS A 469 7.39 -11.50 12.39
N LEU A 470 8.06 -12.60 12.06
CA LEU A 470 7.46 -13.93 11.87
C LEU A 470 7.04 -14.59 13.19
N LYS A 471 7.51 -14.08 14.34
CA LYS A 471 7.31 -14.67 15.67
C LYS A 471 7.87 -16.09 15.76
N VAL A 472 9.08 -16.30 15.23
CA VAL A 472 9.78 -17.59 15.25
C VAL A 472 10.95 -17.58 16.24
N THR A 473 11.29 -18.77 16.72
CA THR A 473 12.38 -18.99 17.68
C THR A 473 13.65 -19.49 17.01
N ASN A 474 13.54 -20.25 15.91
CA ASN A 474 14.68 -20.85 15.21
C ASN A 474 15.34 -19.87 14.22
N VAL A 475 15.99 -18.82 14.74
CA VAL A 475 16.69 -17.81 13.92
C VAL A 475 17.78 -18.43 13.03
N SER A 476 18.39 -19.55 13.46
CA SER A 476 19.40 -20.28 12.68
C SER A 476 18.90 -20.78 11.33
N ASN A 477 17.58 -20.96 11.19
CA ASN A 477 16.95 -21.41 9.95
C ASN A 477 16.70 -20.26 8.96
N ILE A 478 17.10 -19.02 9.29
CA ILE A 478 16.94 -17.85 8.43
C ILE A 478 18.32 -17.39 7.95
N SER A 479 18.59 -17.59 6.66
CA SER A 479 19.77 -17.02 6.00
C SER A 479 19.39 -15.81 5.14
N ILE A 480 20.32 -14.87 4.98
CA ILE A 480 20.10 -13.62 4.27
C ILE A 480 21.05 -13.53 3.07
N ILE A 481 20.54 -13.07 1.94
CA ILE A 481 21.31 -12.61 0.79
C ILE A 481 20.94 -11.16 0.56
N GLN A 482 21.89 -10.25 0.84
CA GLN A 482 21.72 -8.84 0.54
C GLN A 482 22.19 -8.55 -0.88
N VAL A 483 21.36 -7.88 -1.67
CA VAL A 483 21.66 -7.57 -3.08
C VAL A 483 21.58 -6.08 -3.38
N ASP A 484 22.26 -5.66 -4.44
CA ASP A 484 22.08 -4.33 -5.01
C ASP A 484 20.84 -4.24 -5.91
N ALA A 485 20.67 -3.08 -6.57
CA ALA A 485 19.54 -2.84 -7.46
C ALA A 485 19.49 -3.77 -8.70
N ASN A 486 20.60 -4.39 -9.07
CA ASN A 486 20.71 -5.32 -10.19
C ASN A 486 20.52 -6.78 -9.76
N GLY A 487 20.38 -7.05 -8.45
CA GLY A 487 20.24 -8.40 -7.91
C GLY A 487 21.57 -9.11 -7.69
N GLU A 488 22.69 -8.38 -7.69
CA GLU A 488 24.01 -8.91 -7.35
C GLU A 488 24.21 -8.88 -5.84
N ASN A 489 24.68 -9.98 -5.28
CA ASN A 489 25.00 -10.08 -3.86
C ASN A 489 26.15 -9.12 -3.51
N ILE A 490 25.94 -8.33 -2.45
CA ILE A 490 26.88 -7.30 -2.04
C ILE A 490 28.25 -7.85 -1.61
N GLN A 491 28.32 -9.11 -1.16
CA GLN A 491 29.53 -9.73 -0.62
C GLN A 491 30.40 -10.37 -1.70
N ASP A 492 29.82 -11.22 -2.56
CA ASP A 492 30.56 -12.02 -3.54
C ASP A 492 30.40 -11.52 -4.98
N LYS A 493 29.57 -10.49 -5.21
CA LYS A 493 29.25 -9.92 -6.53
C LYS A 493 28.68 -10.94 -7.51
N LYS A 494 28.12 -12.05 -7.01
CA LYS A 494 27.40 -13.01 -7.84
C LYS A 494 25.92 -12.67 -7.88
N ILE A 495 25.25 -13.10 -8.94
CA ILE A 495 23.80 -13.02 -9.02
C ILE A 495 23.21 -13.91 -7.92
N TRP A 496 22.15 -13.45 -7.26
CA TRP A 496 21.59 -14.11 -6.07
C TRP A 496 21.26 -15.60 -6.25
N THR A 497 20.89 -16.04 -7.47
CA THR A 497 20.62 -17.46 -7.77
C THR A 497 21.89 -18.31 -7.77
N ASP A 498 23.04 -17.75 -8.14
CA ASP A 498 24.32 -18.45 -8.09
C ASP A 498 24.78 -18.65 -6.64
N SER A 499 24.46 -17.71 -5.75
CA SER A 499 24.70 -17.84 -4.31
C SER A 499 23.85 -18.95 -3.66
N LEU A 500 22.80 -19.46 -4.32
CA LEU A 500 22.00 -20.59 -3.84
C LEU A 500 22.63 -21.96 -4.12
N CYS A 501 23.58 -22.04 -5.05
CA CYS A 501 24.17 -23.31 -5.47
C CYS A 501 25.46 -23.67 -4.69
N GLY A 502 25.86 -22.82 -3.74
CA GLY A 502 27.06 -22.94 -2.92
C GLY A 502 26.88 -23.76 -1.65
#